data_AF-A0A952V5R1-F1
#
_entry.id   AF-A0A952V5R1-F1
#
_cell.length_a   1.000
_cell.length_b   1.000
_cell.length_c   1.000
_cell.angle_alpha   90.00
_cell.angle_beta   90.00
_cell.angle_gamma   90.00
#
_symmetry.space_group_name_H-M   'P 1'
#
loop_
_entity.id
_entity.type
_entity.pdbx_description
1 polymer ?
#
loop_
_entity_poly.entity_id
_entity_poly.type
_entity_poly.pdbx_seq_one_letter_code
_entity_poly.pdbx_strand_id
1 'polypeptide(L)'
;MIGTGYIRVSKKSLCRICGKPDWCSRTAAETISFCARVTLKASRISRHGWGVYYHQDVNFDLAFNRRFNQSTKTREVQGSSAVALREIRDKIYRKLIELSPASSNNELVNGRGGLADRRIKDISQYGSFPRTVNERRVLVERLLQTQAKGEDTSFEGVPGFWKNTAGEWRLGNRFDSNDEQLLIPFIGRDGLIQACQIRVMKYVEGRSGNYVWLSSAKERLGSSPGSPLHHVRPCIGIELPIVITEGALKAATAQRFLTDRYVVGNSGVATAHREIVETARGRMLEIALDNDSFTNPHVARALAALLRIRYSDRAAFGYDEDVRIISWDRSVKGIDDALLAGHRLEYLTVAEWLKGLTPKCFEWANHQLASFDSEQTGGRQTAVWASRTTSRTSR
;
A
#
# COMPACT_ATOMS: atom_id res chain seq x y z
N MET A 1 33.14 -14.72 -21.05
CA MET A 1 32.10 -14.81 -19.98
C MET A 1 32.27 -13.62 -19.05
N ILE A 2 31.48 -12.57 -19.24
CA ILE A 2 31.48 -11.37 -18.38
C ILE A 2 30.14 -11.40 -17.64
N GLY A 3 30.17 -11.54 -16.32
CA GLY A 3 28.98 -11.73 -15.50
C GLY A 3 28.02 -10.54 -15.60
N THR A 4 26.84 -10.74 -16.17
CA THR A 4 25.80 -9.71 -16.31
C THR A 4 24.88 -9.65 -15.09
N GLY A 5 25.47 -9.63 -13.89
CA GLY A 5 24.76 -9.52 -12.61
C GLY A 5 24.89 -8.12 -11.99
N TYR A 6 23.81 -7.63 -11.39
CA TYR A 6 23.86 -6.47 -10.50
C TYR A 6 24.32 -6.91 -9.10
N ILE A 7 25.37 -6.29 -8.58
CA ILE A 7 25.97 -6.56 -7.27
C ILE A 7 25.64 -5.39 -6.34
N ARG A 8 25.20 -5.70 -5.12
CA ARG A 8 24.98 -4.69 -4.07
C ARG A 8 26.32 -4.24 -3.50
N VAL A 9 26.41 -2.95 -3.17
CA VAL A 9 27.56 -2.44 -2.42
C VAL A 9 27.60 -3.09 -1.03
N SER A 10 28.79 -3.19 -0.46
CA SER A 10 29.03 -3.77 0.87
C SER A 10 30.16 -3.02 1.57
N LYS A 11 30.43 -3.35 2.83
CA LYS A 11 31.60 -2.83 3.56
C LYS A 11 32.94 -3.14 2.87
N LYS A 12 32.99 -4.19 2.04
CA LYS A 12 34.17 -4.58 1.24
C LYS A 12 34.21 -3.91 -0.14
N SER A 13 33.11 -3.33 -0.61
CA SER A 13 33.00 -2.68 -1.92
C SER A 13 32.00 -1.53 -1.85
N LEU A 14 32.52 -0.33 -1.58
CA LEU A 14 31.75 0.89 -1.37
C LEU A 14 31.16 1.43 -2.68
N CYS A 15 30.11 2.25 -2.59
CA CYS A 15 29.56 2.94 -3.74
C CYS A 15 30.56 3.97 -4.31
N ARG A 16 30.88 3.89 -5.61
CA ARG A 16 31.77 4.83 -6.31
C ARG A 16 31.26 6.27 -6.37
N ILE A 17 29.95 6.49 -6.15
CA ILE A 17 29.31 7.81 -6.22
C ILE A 17 29.19 8.47 -4.84
N CYS A 18 28.69 7.74 -3.83
CA CYS A 18 28.43 8.31 -2.49
C CYS A 18 29.32 7.76 -1.37
N GLY A 19 30.21 6.81 -1.68
CA GLY A 19 31.15 6.21 -0.72
C GLY A 19 30.50 5.33 0.36
N LYS A 20 29.20 5.07 0.32
CA LYS A 20 28.50 4.29 1.37
C LYS A 20 28.46 2.78 1.06
N PRO A 21 28.49 1.91 2.09
CA PRO A 21 28.57 0.46 1.95
C PRO A 21 27.22 -0.24 1.73
N ASP A 22 26.11 0.51 1.62
CA ASP A 22 24.75 -0.02 1.61
C ASP A 22 23.85 0.77 0.62
N TRP A 23 22.68 0.22 0.30
CA TRP A 23 21.63 0.80 -0.58
C TRP A 23 21.94 0.99 -2.06
N CYS A 24 23.19 1.10 -2.47
CA CYS A 24 23.58 1.26 -3.86
C CYS A 24 23.80 -0.11 -4.56
N SER A 25 23.95 -0.09 -5.88
CA SER A 25 24.31 -1.29 -6.64
C SER A 25 25.18 -0.93 -7.83
N ARG A 26 25.93 -1.90 -8.35
CA ARG A 26 26.78 -1.77 -9.54
C ARG A 26 26.65 -3.01 -10.42
N THR A 27 26.98 -2.93 -11.70
CA THR A 27 27.19 -4.13 -12.51
C THR A 27 28.46 -4.85 -12.07
N ALA A 28 28.57 -6.16 -12.31
CA ALA A 28 29.77 -6.91 -11.95
C ALA A 28 31.03 -6.36 -12.65
N ALA A 29 30.88 -5.89 -13.90
CA ALA A 29 31.92 -5.21 -14.66
C ALA A 29 32.11 -3.72 -14.27
N GLU A 30 31.37 -3.22 -13.27
CA GLU A 30 31.38 -1.82 -12.80
C GLU A 30 31.09 -0.73 -13.84
N THR A 31 30.70 -1.09 -15.05
CA THR A 31 30.33 -0.19 -16.14
C THR A 31 29.12 0.70 -15.83
N ILE A 32 28.25 0.27 -14.91
CA ILE A 32 27.07 1.05 -14.48
C ILE A 32 27.00 1.06 -12.96
N SER A 33 26.90 2.26 -12.39
CA SER A 33 26.67 2.47 -10.96
C SER A 33 25.27 3.05 -10.71
N PHE A 34 24.59 2.52 -9.70
CA PHE A 34 23.29 2.97 -9.23
C PHE A 34 23.44 3.51 -7.82
N CYS A 35 23.32 4.83 -7.66
CA CYS A 35 23.43 5.49 -6.37
C CYS A 35 22.04 5.84 -5.82
N ALA A 36 21.73 5.32 -4.64
CA ALA A 36 20.48 5.62 -3.95
C ALA A 36 20.50 6.97 -3.18
N ARG A 37 21.63 7.69 -3.16
CA ARG A 37 21.85 8.87 -2.31
C ARG A 37 22.22 10.14 -3.06
N VAL A 38 22.83 10.00 -4.22
CA VAL A 38 23.29 11.12 -5.04
C VAL A 38 22.67 10.94 -6.42
N THR A 39 21.99 11.97 -6.88
CA THR A 39 21.41 12.10 -8.23
C THR A 39 22.05 13.24 -9.01
N LEU A 40 22.87 14.07 -8.35
CA LEU A 40 23.62 15.16 -8.96
C LEU A 40 24.58 14.56 -10.02
N LYS A 41 24.50 15.08 -11.25
CA LYS A 41 25.25 14.59 -12.43
C LYS A 41 24.98 13.14 -12.85
N ALA A 42 23.85 12.54 -12.44
CA ALA A 42 23.44 11.24 -12.95
C ALA A 42 23.03 11.31 -14.43
N SER A 43 23.42 10.32 -15.22
CA SER A 43 23.04 10.24 -16.65
C SER A 43 21.53 10.07 -16.83
N ARG A 44 20.88 9.38 -15.89
CA ARG A 44 19.43 9.33 -15.76
C ARG A 44 19.02 8.94 -14.35
N ILE A 45 17.75 9.12 -14.03
CA ILE A 45 17.16 8.71 -12.75
C ILE A 45 16.33 7.44 -12.99
N SER A 46 16.54 6.41 -12.16
CA SER A 46 15.76 5.17 -12.24
C SER A 46 14.32 5.38 -11.75
N ARG A 47 13.42 4.45 -12.08
CA ARG A 47 12.04 4.42 -11.54
C ARG A 47 11.95 4.41 -10.01
N HIS A 48 13.06 4.09 -9.33
CA HIS A 48 13.17 4.05 -7.87
C HIS A 48 13.86 5.32 -7.31
N GLY A 49 14.07 6.35 -8.14
CA GLY A 49 14.69 7.62 -7.73
C GLY A 49 16.20 7.55 -7.56
N TRP A 50 16.87 6.49 -8.03
CA TRP A 50 18.32 6.33 -7.90
C TRP A 50 19.04 6.94 -9.09
N GLY A 51 20.15 7.63 -8.84
CA GLY A 51 21.03 8.14 -9.90
C GLY A 51 21.71 6.97 -10.62
N VAL A 52 21.56 6.90 -11.93
CA VAL A 52 22.22 5.93 -12.80
C VAL A 52 23.40 6.62 -13.50
N TYR A 53 24.59 6.06 -13.31
CA TYR A 53 25.86 6.59 -13.83
C TYR A 53 26.49 5.54 -14.74
N TYR A 54 26.70 5.89 -16.00
CA TYR A 54 27.41 5.05 -16.97
C TYR A 54 28.87 5.47 -16.99
N HIS A 55 29.77 4.52 -16.72
CA HIS A 55 31.21 4.75 -16.76
C HIS A 55 31.71 4.28 -18.12
N GLN A 56 32.07 5.23 -18.98
CA GLN A 56 32.57 4.97 -20.31
C GLN A 56 34.01 4.48 -20.24
N ASP A 57 34.18 3.16 -20.16
CA ASP A 57 35.41 2.48 -20.54
C ASP A 57 34.98 1.09 -21.04
N VAL A 58 34.52 1.02 -22.29
CA VAL A 58 35.15 0.37 -23.47
C VAL A 58 34.14 0.45 -24.62
N ASN A 59 34.59 0.94 -25.79
CA ASN A 59 33.85 0.98 -27.06
C ASN A 59 33.04 -0.30 -27.34
N PHE A 60 31.74 -0.18 -27.60
CA PHE A 60 31.07 -1.00 -28.62
C PHE A 60 29.76 -0.37 -29.12
N ASP A 61 29.59 -0.48 -30.43
CA ASP A 61 28.77 0.34 -31.34
C ASP A 61 27.26 0.40 -31.09
N LEU A 62 26.75 1.59 -31.40
CA LEU A 62 25.35 1.95 -31.63
C LEU A 62 24.83 1.35 -32.96
N ALA A 63 24.63 0.04 -33.02
CA ALA A 63 23.67 -0.62 -33.92
C ALA A 63 23.82 -2.15 -33.81
N PHE A 64 22.89 -2.84 -33.15
CA PHE A 64 22.64 -4.24 -33.49
C PHE A 64 21.19 -4.65 -33.19
N ASN A 65 20.38 -4.64 -34.24
CA ASN A 65 19.16 -5.41 -34.34
C ASN A 65 19.49 -6.91 -34.19
N ARG A 66 18.70 -7.61 -33.36
CA ARG A 66 18.51 -9.08 -33.31
C ARG A 66 19.76 -9.98 -33.26
N ARG A 67 19.90 -10.67 -32.12
CA ARG A 67 19.79 -12.14 -32.00
C ARG A 67 19.88 -12.51 -30.52
N PHE A 68 18.72 -12.64 -29.87
CA PHE A 68 18.64 -13.28 -28.57
C PHE A 68 18.94 -14.77 -28.75
N ASN A 69 20.17 -15.19 -28.45
CA ASN A 69 20.42 -16.59 -28.16
C ASN A 69 19.76 -16.91 -26.82
N GLN A 70 18.63 -17.60 -26.90
CA GLN A 70 17.97 -18.30 -25.82
C GLN A 70 18.98 -19.22 -25.13
N SER A 71 19.42 -18.84 -23.94
CA SER A 71 19.93 -19.80 -22.96
C SER A 71 18.74 -20.31 -22.16
N THR A 72 18.35 -21.53 -22.49
CA THR A 72 17.21 -22.30 -21.99
C THR A 72 17.44 -22.79 -20.57
N LYS A 73 17.15 -21.92 -19.60
CA LYS A 73 16.40 -22.32 -18.39
C LYS A 73 15.37 -21.25 -18.09
N THR A 74 14.44 -21.10 -19.03
CA THR A 74 13.19 -20.39 -18.84
C THR A 74 12.42 -21.08 -17.72
N ARG A 75 12.34 -20.46 -16.54
CA ARG A 75 11.16 -20.66 -15.72
C ARG A 75 10.03 -20.02 -16.53
N GLU A 76 9.18 -20.82 -17.14
CA GLU A 76 7.98 -20.32 -17.83
C GLU A 76 7.18 -19.45 -16.85
N VAL A 77 7.28 -18.13 -16.99
CA VAL A 77 6.33 -17.21 -16.41
C VAL A 77 5.12 -17.26 -17.33
N GLN A 78 4.26 -18.25 -17.10
CA GLN A 78 2.93 -18.26 -17.68
C GLN A 78 2.17 -17.04 -17.13
N GLY A 79 1.69 -16.19 -18.04
CA GLY A 79 1.28 -14.82 -17.77
C GLY A 79 0.25 -14.65 -16.65
N SER A 80 0.32 -13.48 -15.99
CA SER A 80 -0.74 -12.98 -15.12
C SER A 80 -2.03 -12.87 -15.92
N SER A 81 -3.14 -13.43 -15.41
CA SER A 81 -4.47 -13.23 -16.00
C SER A 81 -5.02 -11.85 -15.63
N ALA A 82 -5.94 -11.36 -16.44
CA ALA A 82 -6.74 -10.17 -16.10
C ALA A 82 -7.44 -10.40 -14.76
N VAL A 83 -7.57 -9.35 -13.95
CA VAL A 83 -8.26 -9.44 -12.65
C VAL A 83 -9.73 -9.79 -12.89
N ALA A 84 -10.23 -10.81 -12.20
CA ALA A 84 -11.62 -11.24 -12.31
C ALA A 84 -12.61 -10.12 -11.89
N LEU A 85 -13.85 -10.22 -12.38
CA LEU A 85 -14.93 -9.32 -12.01
C LEU A 85 -15.15 -9.29 -10.49
N ARG A 86 -15.67 -8.17 -9.97
CA ARG A 86 -15.82 -7.96 -8.51
C ARG A 86 -16.80 -8.96 -7.90
N GLU A 87 -17.85 -9.30 -8.63
CA GLU A 87 -18.92 -10.21 -8.25
C GLU A 87 -18.39 -11.65 -8.11
N ILE A 88 -17.52 -12.06 -9.04
CA ILE A 88 -16.84 -13.37 -9.00
C ILE A 88 -15.91 -13.42 -7.78
N ARG A 89 -15.11 -12.37 -7.57
CA ARG A 89 -14.22 -12.26 -6.42
C ARG A 89 -14.99 -12.31 -5.10
N ASP A 90 -16.07 -11.54 -4.99
CA ASP A 90 -16.91 -11.48 -3.80
C ASP A 90 -17.49 -12.85 -3.44
N LYS A 91 -18.12 -13.53 -4.41
CA LYS A 91 -18.68 -14.86 -4.23
C LYS A 91 -17.63 -15.85 -3.70
N ILE A 92 -16.44 -15.85 -4.30
CA ILE A 92 -15.36 -16.76 -3.91
C ILE A 92 -14.79 -16.42 -2.53
N TYR A 93 -14.49 -15.14 -2.26
CA TYR A 93 -13.91 -14.75 -0.98
C TYR A 93 -14.88 -14.89 0.19
N ARG A 94 -16.18 -14.59 -0.01
CA ARG A 94 -17.20 -14.87 1.02
C ARG A 94 -17.26 -16.35 1.32
N LYS A 95 -17.26 -17.21 0.29
CA LYS A 95 -17.29 -18.66 0.50
C LYS A 95 -16.01 -19.17 1.16
N LEU A 96 -14.86 -18.59 0.82
CA LEU A 96 -13.57 -18.89 1.46
C LEU A 96 -13.62 -18.57 2.96
N ILE A 97 -14.17 -17.41 3.34
CA ILE A 97 -14.32 -16.99 4.74
C ILE A 97 -15.35 -17.86 5.46
N GLU A 98 -16.46 -18.22 4.82
CA GLU A 98 -17.47 -19.12 5.38
C GLU A 98 -16.89 -20.51 5.70
N LEU A 99 -16.05 -21.06 4.80
CA LEU A 99 -15.41 -22.36 4.97
C LEU A 99 -14.23 -22.35 5.96
N SER A 100 -13.62 -21.19 6.19
CA SER A 100 -12.51 -21.01 7.12
C SER A 100 -12.68 -19.69 7.89
N PRO A 101 -13.62 -19.63 8.85
CA PRO A 101 -13.94 -18.39 9.56
C PRO A 101 -12.85 -18.07 10.59
N ALA A 102 -12.61 -16.78 10.86
CA ALA A 102 -11.64 -16.38 11.88
C ALA A 102 -12.01 -16.92 13.28
N SER A 103 -13.30 -17.12 13.56
CA SER A 103 -13.81 -17.71 14.80
C SER A 103 -13.37 -19.15 15.03
N SER A 104 -12.89 -19.87 14.01
CA SER A 104 -12.34 -21.23 14.19
C SER A 104 -10.98 -21.23 14.88
N ASN A 105 -10.35 -20.07 15.08
CA ASN A 105 -9.05 -19.94 15.72
C ASN A 105 -9.09 -18.85 16.80
N ASN A 106 -8.89 -19.27 18.06
CA ASN A 106 -8.93 -18.38 19.21
C ASN A 106 -7.84 -17.30 19.19
N GLU A 107 -6.65 -17.57 18.63
CA GLU A 107 -5.57 -16.58 18.55
C GLU A 107 -5.91 -15.42 17.60
N LEU A 108 -6.67 -15.69 16.54
CA LEU A 108 -7.10 -14.65 15.60
C LEU A 108 -8.11 -13.68 16.23
N VAL A 109 -8.97 -14.21 17.11
CA VAL A 109 -10.03 -13.45 17.76
C VAL A 109 -9.54 -12.81 19.06
N ASN A 110 -9.12 -13.64 20.01
CA ASN A 110 -8.82 -13.25 21.40
C ASN A 110 -7.31 -13.18 21.69
N GLY A 111 -6.46 -13.58 20.75
CA GLY A 111 -5.02 -13.42 20.88
C GLY A 111 -4.58 -11.95 20.81
N ARG A 112 -3.34 -11.68 21.22
CA ARG A 112 -2.79 -10.32 21.26
C ARG A 112 -2.83 -9.65 19.89
N GLY A 113 -3.43 -8.47 19.85
CA GLY A 113 -3.67 -7.69 18.65
C GLY A 113 -4.70 -8.32 17.70
N GLY A 114 -5.43 -9.36 18.11
CA GLY A 114 -6.54 -9.98 17.38
C GLY A 114 -7.76 -9.07 17.24
N LEU A 115 -8.87 -9.63 16.78
CA LEU A 115 -10.10 -8.87 16.52
C LEU A 115 -10.72 -8.27 17.80
N ALA A 116 -10.65 -8.99 18.93
CA ALA A 116 -11.22 -8.56 20.21
C ALA A 116 -10.47 -7.36 20.82
N ASP A 117 -9.13 -7.36 20.77
CA ASP A 117 -8.28 -6.23 21.19
C ASP A 117 -8.62 -4.95 20.41
N ARG A 118 -9.09 -5.12 19.17
CA ARG A 118 -9.51 -4.04 18.26
C ARG A 118 -10.97 -3.64 18.39
N ARG A 119 -11.70 -4.25 19.33
CA ARG A 119 -13.15 -4.07 19.57
C ARG A 119 -14.01 -4.34 18.32
N ILE A 120 -13.54 -5.20 17.41
CA ILE A 120 -14.28 -5.62 16.22
C ILE A 120 -15.25 -6.73 16.63
N LYS A 121 -16.56 -6.46 16.47
CA LYS A 121 -17.63 -7.39 16.89
C LYS A 121 -18.03 -8.38 15.80
N ASP A 122 -18.02 -7.94 14.54
CA ASP A 122 -18.51 -8.73 13.41
C ASP A 122 -17.43 -9.71 12.92
N ILE A 123 -17.04 -10.65 13.79
CA ILE A 123 -15.94 -11.60 13.56
C ILE A 123 -16.20 -12.49 12.35
N SER A 124 -17.47 -12.76 12.02
CA SER A 124 -17.88 -13.57 10.86
C SER A 124 -17.46 -12.98 9.51
N GLN A 125 -17.10 -11.70 9.46
CA GLN A 125 -16.58 -11.06 8.25
C GLN A 125 -15.11 -11.41 7.98
N TYR A 126 -14.40 -12.04 8.91
CA TYR A 126 -12.96 -12.32 8.79
C TYR A 126 -12.73 -13.82 8.66
N GLY A 127 -11.66 -14.20 7.95
CA GLY A 127 -11.28 -15.59 7.74
C GLY A 127 -10.03 -15.99 8.54
N SER A 128 -9.88 -17.28 8.76
CA SER A 128 -8.60 -17.91 9.12
C SER A 128 -7.90 -18.31 7.83
N PHE A 129 -6.67 -17.85 7.61
CA PHE A 129 -5.90 -18.26 6.44
C PHE A 129 -5.01 -19.46 6.79
N PRO A 130 -5.18 -20.63 6.15
CA PRO A 130 -4.49 -21.83 6.60
C PRO A 130 -2.96 -21.75 6.48
N ARG A 131 -2.27 -22.23 7.52
CA ARG A 131 -0.82 -22.17 7.66
C ARG A 131 -0.11 -23.07 6.66
N THR A 132 -0.62 -24.28 6.46
CA THR A 132 0.05 -25.27 5.62
C THR A 132 -0.47 -25.27 4.18
N VAL A 133 0.40 -25.61 3.24
CA VAL A 133 0.05 -25.81 1.82
C VAL A 133 -1.03 -26.87 1.68
N ASN A 134 -1.01 -27.92 2.51
CA ASN A 134 -1.99 -29.00 2.45
C ASN A 134 -3.38 -28.53 2.91
N GLU A 135 -3.49 -27.79 4.02
CA GLU A 135 -4.77 -27.23 4.45
C GLU A 135 -5.35 -26.27 3.40
N ARG A 136 -4.50 -25.43 2.78
CA ARG A 136 -4.93 -24.56 1.67
C ARG A 136 -5.41 -25.36 0.47
N ARG A 137 -4.79 -26.49 0.13
CA ARG A 137 -5.26 -27.41 -0.93
C ARG A 137 -6.64 -27.96 -0.59
N VAL A 138 -6.83 -28.49 0.62
CA VAL A 138 -8.13 -29.03 1.07
C VAL A 138 -9.22 -27.96 1.04
N LEU A 139 -8.89 -26.71 1.42
CA LEU A 139 -9.82 -25.59 1.36
C LEU A 139 -10.23 -25.24 -0.08
N VAL A 140 -9.29 -25.27 -1.03
CA VAL A 140 -9.57 -25.09 -2.46
C VAL A 140 -10.46 -26.22 -3.00
N GLU A 141 -10.22 -27.47 -2.61
CA GLU A 141 -11.07 -28.61 -3.01
C GLU A 141 -12.51 -28.45 -2.52
N ARG A 142 -12.70 -28.01 -1.27
CA ARG A 142 -14.03 -27.70 -0.72
C ARG A 142 -14.70 -26.56 -1.48
N LEU A 143 -13.96 -25.50 -1.83
CA LEU A 143 -14.49 -24.40 -2.65
C LEU A 143 -14.98 -24.90 -4.01
N LEU A 144 -14.18 -25.71 -4.71
CA LEU A 144 -14.55 -26.31 -5.99
C LEU A 144 -15.82 -27.18 -5.88
N GLN A 145 -15.94 -27.99 -4.83
CA GLN A 145 -17.15 -28.79 -4.57
C GLN A 145 -18.40 -27.93 -4.38
N THR A 146 -18.26 -26.74 -3.77
CA THR A 146 -19.38 -25.81 -3.63
C THR A 146 -19.76 -25.13 -4.93
N GLN A 147 -18.79 -24.86 -5.82
CA GLN A 147 -19.02 -24.24 -7.12
C GLN A 147 -19.50 -25.21 -8.20
N ALA A 148 -19.12 -26.49 -8.14
CA ALA A 148 -19.56 -27.51 -9.09
C ALA A 148 -21.09 -27.71 -9.12
N LYS A 149 -21.81 -27.19 -8.11
CA LYS A 149 -23.28 -27.14 -8.08
C LYS A 149 -23.88 -25.94 -8.82
N GLY A 150 -23.07 -25.02 -9.34
CA GLY A 150 -23.52 -23.81 -10.04
C GLY A 150 -22.44 -23.26 -10.99
N GLU A 151 -22.52 -23.72 -12.24
CA GLU A 151 -22.00 -23.22 -13.54
C GLU A 151 -20.62 -22.55 -13.69
N ASP A 152 -19.82 -22.28 -12.65
CA ASP A 152 -18.50 -21.66 -12.85
C ASP A 152 -17.44 -22.17 -11.85
N THR A 153 -16.60 -23.10 -12.31
CA THR A 153 -15.54 -23.79 -11.53
C THR A 153 -14.15 -23.17 -11.70
N SER A 154 -14.06 -21.93 -12.20
CA SER A 154 -12.79 -21.24 -12.44
C SER A 154 -12.48 -20.23 -11.33
N PHE A 155 -11.21 -20.20 -10.91
CA PHE A 155 -10.64 -19.14 -10.06
C PHE A 155 -9.69 -18.24 -10.85
N GLU A 156 -9.74 -18.28 -12.18
CA GLU A 156 -8.84 -17.50 -13.02
C GLU A 156 -9.00 -16.01 -12.74
N GLY A 157 -7.88 -15.31 -12.61
CA GLY A 157 -7.89 -13.87 -12.36
C GLY A 157 -8.28 -13.47 -10.94
N VAL A 158 -8.65 -14.42 -10.06
CA VAL A 158 -9.00 -14.13 -8.66
C VAL A 158 -7.71 -14.07 -7.83
N PRO A 159 -7.37 -12.91 -7.23
CA PRO A 159 -6.11 -12.75 -6.53
C PRO A 159 -5.87 -13.79 -5.43
N GLY A 160 -4.69 -14.39 -5.44
CA GLY A 160 -4.31 -15.47 -4.52
C GLY A 160 -4.60 -16.86 -5.02
N PHE A 161 -5.46 -17.04 -6.02
CA PHE A 161 -5.66 -18.32 -6.70
C PHE A 161 -4.75 -18.40 -7.92
N TRP A 162 -4.25 -19.61 -8.20
CA TRP A 162 -3.40 -19.88 -9.36
C TRP A 162 -3.44 -21.37 -9.68
N LYS A 163 -3.06 -21.77 -10.90
CA LYS A 163 -2.95 -23.19 -11.25
C LYS A 163 -1.50 -23.67 -11.23
N ASN A 164 -1.24 -24.80 -10.57
CA ASN A 164 0.09 -25.42 -10.61
C ASN A 164 0.39 -26.10 -11.96
N THR A 165 1.58 -26.69 -12.07
CA THR A 165 2.03 -27.43 -13.24
C THR A 165 1.20 -28.69 -13.52
N ALA A 166 0.56 -29.27 -12.50
CA ALA A 166 -0.34 -30.41 -12.63
C ALA A 166 -1.77 -30.03 -13.05
N GLY A 167 -2.08 -28.73 -13.22
CA GLY A 167 -3.43 -28.28 -13.58
C GLY A 167 -4.34 -27.94 -12.40
N GLU A 168 -3.88 -28.15 -11.17
CA GLU A 168 -4.69 -28.01 -9.96
C GLU A 168 -4.69 -26.57 -9.45
N TRP A 169 -5.85 -26.12 -8.98
CA TRP A 169 -5.98 -24.83 -8.31
C TRP A 169 -5.27 -24.83 -6.95
N ARG A 170 -4.59 -23.74 -6.65
CA ARG A 170 -3.84 -23.50 -5.42
C ARG A 170 -4.17 -22.11 -4.87
N LEU A 171 -4.06 -21.96 -3.55
CA LEU A 171 -4.35 -20.73 -2.83
C LEU A 171 -3.10 -20.23 -2.08
N GLY A 172 -2.80 -18.94 -2.25
CA GLY A 172 -1.69 -18.26 -1.58
C GLY A 172 -0.33 -18.70 -2.08
N ASN A 173 0.67 -18.55 -1.20
CA ASN A 173 2.06 -18.91 -1.53
C ASN A 173 2.30 -20.43 -1.45
N ARG A 174 3.49 -20.86 -1.90
CA ARG A 174 3.92 -22.26 -1.99
C ARG A 174 4.59 -22.80 -0.72
N PHE A 175 4.56 -22.07 0.39
CA PHE A 175 5.30 -22.38 1.60
C PHE A 175 4.37 -22.46 2.80
N ASP A 176 4.77 -23.23 3.82
CA ASP A 176 4.07 -23.23 5.08
C ASP A 176 4.42 -21.96 5.88
N SER A 177 3.48 -21.51 6.71
CA SER A 177 3.71 -20.49 7.73
C SER A 177 3.79 -21.17 9.10
N ASN A 178 4.71 -20.71 9.94
CA ASN A 178 4.76 -21.15 11.34
C ASN A 178 3.71 -20.44 12.20
N ASP A 179 3.35 -19.22 11.82
CA ASP A 179 2.49 -18.33 12.57
C ASP A 179 1.05 -18.37 12.05
N GLU A 180 0.07 -18.16 12.94
CA GLU A 180 -1.34 -18.02 12.59
C GLU A 180 -1.57 -16.79 11.69
N GLN A 181 -2.55 -16.88 10.81
CA GLN A 181 -2.77 -15.88 9.76
C GLN A 181 -4.24 -15.47 9.70
N LEU A 182 -4.51 -14.19 9.93
CA LEU A 182 -5.84 -13.60 9.80
C LEU A 182 -6.06 -13.15 8.35
N LEU A 183 -7.15 -13.60 7.73
CA LEU A 183 -7.62 -13.15 6.43
C LEU A 183 -8.59 -11.97 6.59
N ILE A 184 -8.23 -10.83 6.01
CA ILE A 184 -8.95 -9.57 6.13
C ILE A 184 -9.52 -9.18 4.77
N PRO A 185 -10.84 -9.19 4.56
CA PRO A 185 -11.43 -8.75 3.30
C PRO A 185 -11.36 -7.24 3.12
N PHE A 186 -11.14 -6.81 1.88
CA PHE A 186 -11.22 -5.43 1.42
C PHE A 186 -12.53 -5.25 0.65
N ILE A 187 -13.45 -4.48 1.22
CA ILE A 187 -14.79 -4.26 0.71
C ILE A 187 -14.79 -2.98 -0.12
N GLY A 188 -15.35 -3.03 -1.33
CA GLY A 188 -15.52 -1.87 -2.21
C GLY A 188 -16.70 -0.99 -1.81
N ARG A 189 -16.84 0.15 -2.49
CA ARG A 189 -18.00 1.04 -2.32
C ARG A 189 -19.34 0.37 -2.70
N ASP A 190 -19.28 -0.65 -3.54
CA ASP A 190 -20.36 -1.53 -3.96
C ASP A 190 -20.78 -2.57 -2.90
N GLY A 191 -20.05 -2.67 -1.79
CA GLY A 191 -20.30 -3.69 -0.75
C GLY A 191 -19.70 -5.06 -1.09
N LEU A 192 -18.98 -5.18 -2.21
CA LEU A 192 -18.38 -6.44 -2.66
C LEU A 192 -16.93 -6.58 -2.17
N ILE A 193 -16.52 -7.80 -1.82
CA ILE A 193 -15.12 -8.11 -1.49
C ILE A 193 -14.29 -8.11 -2.78
N GLN A 194 -13.40 -7.14 -2.92
CA GLN A 194 -12.54 -6.97 -4.09
C GLN A 194 -11.13 -7.54 -3.92
N ALA A 195 -10.67 -7.69 -2.69
CA ALA A 195 -9.36 -8.24 -2.37
C ALA A 195 -9.35 -8.79 -0.94
N CYS A 196 -8.31 -9.56 -0.60
CA CYS A 196 -8.02 -9.92 0.77
C CYS A 196 -6.56 -9.59 1.11
N GLN A 197 -6.34 -9.21 2.36
CA GLN A 197 -5.03 -9.05 2.96
C GLN A 197 -4.84 -10.12 4.03
N ILE A 198 -3.66 -10.70 4.10
CA ILE A 198 -3.27 -11.64 5.15
C ILE A 198 -2.44 -10.89 6.16
N ARG A 199 -2.80 -11.00 7.43
CA ARG A 199 -2.00 -10.53 8.55
C ARG A 199 -1.42 -11.72 9.30
N VAL A 200 -0.10 -11.76 9.42
CA VAL A 200 0.60 -12.77 10.23
C VAL A 200 0.52 -12.36 11.71
N MET A 201 0.03 -13.26 12.57
CA MET A 201 -0.24 -13.01 13.99
C MET A 201 0.99 -13.09 14.90
N LYS A 202 2.18 -13.19 14.31
CA LYS A 202 3.44 -13.14 15.04
C LYS A 202 3.59 -11.81 15.78
N TYR A 203 3.62 -11.88 17.10
CA TYR A 203 3.96 -10.73 17.92
C TYR A 203 5.47 -10.53 17.95
N VAL A 204 5.92 -9.32 17.62
CA VAL A 204 7.29 -8.86 17.85
C VAL A 204 7.19 -7.50 18.51
N GLU A 205 7.79 -7.36 19.69
CA GLU A 205 7.75 -6.12 20.44
C GLU A 205 8.30 -4.94 19.61
N GLY A 206 7.58 -3.82 19.67
CA GLY A 206 7.92 -2.60 18.91
C GLY A 206 7.71 -2.70 17.40
N ARG A 207 7.17 -3.81 16.86
CA ARG A 207 6.85 -3.93 15.43
C ARG A 207 5.36 -4.10 15.19
N SER A 208 4.85 -3.38 14.20
CA SER A 208 3.51 -3.61 13.68
C SER A 208 3.42 -5.01 13.05
N GLY A 209 2.22 -5.60 13.09
CA GLY A 209 1.96 -6.88 12.42
C GLY A 209 2.35 -6.84 10.94
N ASN A 210 2.76 -7.99 10.41
CA ASN A 210 3.14 -8.11 9.01
C ASN A 210 1.89 -8.36 8.16
N TYR A 211 1.63 -7.46 7.21
CA TYR A 211 0.53 -7.56 6.27
C TYR A 211 1.04 -7.85 4.87
N VAL A 212 0.40 -8.77 4.17
CA VAL A 212 0.67 -9.09 2.77
C VAL A 212 -0.64 -9.20 2.00
N TRP A 213 -0.68 -8.68 0.79
CA TRP A 213 -1.83 -8.90 -0.10
C TRP A 213 -1.91 -10.38 -0.48
N LEU A 214 -3.12 -10.95 -0.44
CA LEU A 214 -3.38 -12.25 -1.05
C LEU A 214 -3.32 -12.07 -2.57
N SER A 215 -2.14 -12.33 -3.12
CA SER A 215 -1.79 -12.07 -4.52
C SER A 215 -1.13 -13.30 -5.14
N SER A 216 -1.40 -13.52 -6.42
CA SER A 216 -0.84 -14.60 -7.23
C SER A 216 -0.29 -14.08 -8.57
N ALA A 217 -0.02 -12.78 -8.70
CA ALA A 217 0.39 -12.15 -9.97
C ALA A 217 1.67 -12.72 -10.63
N LYS A 218 2.49 -13.45 -9.88
CA LYS A 218 3.70 -14.12 -10.40
C LYS A 218 3.47 -15.58 -10.75
N GLU A 219 2.26 -16.07 -10.54
CA GLU A 219 1.86 -17.46 -10.73
C GLU A 219 0.93 -17.57 -11.94
N ARG A 220 0.89 -18.78 -12.52
CA ARG A 220 0.09 -19.10 -13.70
C ARG A 220 -1.40 -18.88 -13.45
N LEU A 221 -2.04 -18.14 -14.35
CA LEU A 221 -3.45 -17.71 -14.25
C LEU A 221 -3.78 -16.90 -12.99
N GLY A 222 -2.74 -16.46 -12.27
CA GLY A 222 -2.89 -15.66 -11.08
C GLY A 222 -3.01 -14.17 -11.39
N SER A 223 -3.34 -13.41 -10.36
CA SER A 223 -3.53 -11.96 -10.50
C SER A 223 -3.15 -11.20 -9.25
N SER A 224 -2.95 -9.89 -9.39
CA SER A 224 -2.69 -8.97 -8.28
C SER A 224 -3.97 -8.24 -7.91
N PRO A 225 -4.28 -8.07 -6.61
CA PRO A 225 -5.41 -7.23 -6.22
C PRO A 225 -5.12 -5.74 -6.41
N GLY A 226 -3.86 -5.34 -6.66
CA GLY A 226 -3.45 -3.96 -6.56
C GLY A 226 -3.38 -3.51 -5.09
N SER A 227 -3.95 -2.35 -4.77
CA SER A 227 -4.09 -1.88 -3.39
C SER A 227 -5.37 -1.07 -3.25
N PRO A 228 -6.54 -1.74 -3.36
CA PRO A 228 -7.83 -1.07 -3.33
C PRO A 228 -8.15 -0.55 -1.93
N LEU A 229 -9.10 0.39 -1.85
CA LEU A 229 -9.62 0.87 -0.58
C LEU A 229 -10.55 -0.16 0.09
N HIS A 230 -10.59 -0.13 1.42
CA HIS A 230 -11.57 -0.85 2.23
C HIS A 230 -12.61 0.13 2.75
N HIS A 231 -13.86 -0.02 2.32
CA HIS A 231 -14.99 0.76 2.79
C HIS A 231 -15.68 0.01 3.93
N VAL A 232 -15.61 0.52 5.17
CA VAL A 232 -16.07 -0.23 6.36
C VAL A 232 -17.58 -0.41 6.37
N ARG A 233 -18.32 0.65 6.01
CA ARG A 233 -19.78 0.66 5.93
C ARG A 233 -20.20 1.35 4.62
N PRO A 234 -20.14 0.67 3.47
CA PRO A 234 -20.53 1.26 2.21
C PRO A 234 -22.00 1.66 2.27
N CYS A 235 -22.25 2.95 2.46
CA CYS A 235 -23.59 3.55 2.47
C CYS A 235 -23.71 4.48 1.26
N ILE A 236 -24.56 4.08 0.33
CA ILE A 236 -24.93 4.90 -0.82
C ILE A 236 -25.96 5.91 -0.34
N GLY A 237 -25.73 7.20 -0.60
CA GLY A 237 -26.71 8.27 -0.35
C GLY A 237 -26.62 9.00 1.00
N ILE A 238 -25.63 8.70 1.85
CA ILE A 238 -25.39 9.48 3.08
C ILE A 238 -24.16 10.38 2.90
N GLU A 239 -24.34 11.70 3.01
CA GLU A 239 -23.30 12.73 2.84
C GLU A 239 -22.48 12.97 4.12
N LEU A 240 -21.95 11.89 4.73
CA LEU A 240 -21.03 12.03 5.87
C LEU A 240 -19.65 12.56 5.42
N PRO A 241 -18.87 13.22 6.27
CA PRO A 241 -17.45 13.41 5.98
C PRO A 241 -16.74 12.05 5.81
N ILE A 242 -15.81 11.98 4.86
CA ILE A 242 -14.97 10.80 4.63
C ILE A 242 -13.77 10.87 5.57
N VAL A 243 -13.52 9.80 6.33
CA VAL A 243 -12.27 9.64 7.08
C VAL A 243 -11.41 8.59 6.40
N ILE A 244 -10.19 8.96 6.02
CA ILE A 244 -9.20 8.02 5.49
C ILE A 244 -8.16 7.69 6.56
N THR A 245 -7.96 6.40 6.81
CA THR A 245 -6.92 5.89 7.72
C THR A 245 -6.14 4.73 7.08
N GLU A 246 -5.05 4.30 7.72
CA GLU A 246 -4.21 3.19 7.24
C GLU A 246 -4.81 1.81 7.54
N GLY A 247 -4.99 0.99 6.50
CA GLY A 247 -5.38 -0.41 6.63
C GLY A 247 -6.84 -0.66 7.06
N ALA A 248 -7.35 -1.85 6.71
CA ALA A 248 -8.76 -2.20 6.95
C ALA A 248 -9.10 -2.38 8.43
N LEU A 249 -8.22 -2.99 9.24
CA LEU A 249 -8.50 -3.21 10.66
C LEU A 249 -8.53 -1.91 11.46
N LYS A 250 -7.66 -0.93 11.16
CA LYS A 250 -7.73 0.38 11.82
C LYS A 250 -9.01 1.12 11.43
N ALA A 251 -9.37 1.08 10.14
CA ALA A 251 -10.62 1.67 9.67
C ALA A 251 -11.84 1.06 10.36
N ALA A 252 -11.88 -0.27 10.49
CA ALA A 252 -12.95 -0.97 11.20
C ALA A 252 -13.06 -0.56 12.67
N THR A 253 -11.93 -0.46 13.38
CA THR A 253 -11.90 0.06 14.76
C THR A 253 -12.34 1.52 14.80
N ALA A 254 -11.83 2.39 13.95
CA ALA A 254 -12.17 3.81 13.95
C ALA A 254 -13.65 4.06 13.68
N GLN A 255 -14.26 3.35 12.73
CA GLN A 255 -15.70 3.45 12.39
C GLN A 255 -16.61 3.15 13.58
N ARG A 256 -16.13 2.36 14.56
CA ARG A 256 -16.90 2.05 15.78
C ARG A 256 -17.10 3.26 16.68
N PHE A 257 -16.16 4.20 16.66
CA PHE A 257 -16.15 5.41 17.47
C PHE A 257 -16.60 6.65 16.67
N LEU A 258 -16.24 6.71 15.39
CA LEU A 258 -16.62 7.79 14.48
C LEU A 258 -17.95 7.45 13.78
N THR A 259 -19.05 7.44 14.53
CA THR A 259 -20.37 7.00 14.03
C THR A 259 -21.00 7.96 13.03
N ASP A 260 -20.59 9.22 13.04
CA ASP A 260 -21.02 10.32 12.17
C ASP A 260 -20.03 10.56 11.00
N ARG A 261 -19.19 9.55 10.71
CA ARG A 261 -18.20 9.57 9.63
C ARG A 261 -18.32 8.32 8.79
N TYR A 262 -17.94 8.45 7.52
CA TYR A 262 -17.76 7.30 6.64
C TYR A 262 -16.26 6.98 6.56
N VAL A 263 -15.84 5.90 7.23
CA VAL A 263 -14.43 5.56 7.37
C VAL A 263 -13.99 4.59 6.29
N VAL A 264 -12.83 4.89 5.70
CA VAL A 264 -12.22 4.14 4.60
C VAL A 264 -10.75 3.85 4.94
N GLY A 265 -10.34 2.60 4.76
CA GLY A 265 -8.99 2.11 5.01
C GLY A 265 -8.16 2.02 3.74
N ASN A 266 -6.95 2.59 3.76
CA ASN A 266 -5.98 2.52 2.68
C ASN A 266 -4.73 1.73 3.10
N SER A 267 -4.40 0.67 2.38
CA SER A 267 -3.20 -0.15 2.63
C SER A 267 -1.99 0.37 1.86
N GLY A 268 -1.51 1.55 2.28
CA GLY A 268 -0.31 2.19 1.73
C GLY A 268 -0.50 3.69 1.51
N VAL A 269 0.25 4.53 2.23
CA VAL A 269 0.08 6.00 2.20
C VAL A 269 0.28 6.64 0.82
N ALA A 270 0.99 5.97 -0.09
CA ALA A 270 1.26 6.43 -1.45
C ALA A 270 0.41 5.73 -2.53
N THR A 271 -0.56 4.90 -2.13
CA THR A 271 -1.45 4.17 -3.04
C THR A 271 -2.86 4.75 -3.03
N ALA A 272 -3.63 4.42 -4.07
CA ALA A 272 -5.06 4.72 -4.19
C ALA A 272 -5.47 6.21 -4.12
N HIS A 273 -4.55 7.18 -4.29
CA HIS A 273 -4.87 8.61 -4.16
C HIS A 273 -6.04 9.07 -5.04
N ARG A 274 -6.14 8.57 -6.28
CA ARG A 274 -7.27 8.88 -7.16
C ARG A 274 -8.59 8.33 -6.62
N GLU A 275 -8.60 7.06 -6.21
CA GLU A 275 -9.78 6.41 -5.62
C GLU A 275 -10.22 7.10 -4.32
N ILE A 276 -9.28 7.58 -3.51
CA ILE A 276 -9.57 8.37 -2.30
C ILE A 276 -10.30 9.66 -2.66
N VAL A 277 -9.77 10.41 -3.62
CA VAL A 277 -10.34 11.70 -4.04
C VAL A 277 -11.70 11.50 -4.70
N GLU A 278 -11.85 10.48 -5.56
CA GLU A 278 -13.14 10.10 -6.16
C GLU A 278 -14.17 9.69 -5.10
N THR A 279 -13.74 8.98 -4.05
CA THR A 279 -14.60 8.59 -2.93
C THR A 279 -15.09 9.79 -2.13
N ALA A 280 -14.25 10.82 -1.98
CA ALA A 280 -14.55 12.03 -1.20
C ALA A 280 -15.05 13.21 -2.04
N ARG A 281 -15.29 13.05 -3.35
CA ARG A 281 -15.74 14.14 -4.23
C ARG A 281 -17.05 14.73 -3.72
N GLY A 282 -17.11 16.07 -3.60
CA GLY A 282 -18.27 16.79 -3.06
C GLY A 282 -18.52 16.57 -1.56
N ARG A 283 -17.54 16.05 -0.82
CA ARG A 283 -17.64 15.75 0.63
C ARG A 283 -16.37 16.21 1.33
N MET A 284 -16.49 16.55 2.62
CA MET A 284 -15.32 16.84 3.45
C MET A 284 -14.42 15.60 3.56
N LEU A 285 -13.12 15.78 3.35
CA LEU A 285 -12.10 14.73 3.47
C LEU A 285 -11.28 14.96 4.74
N GLU A 286 -11.39 14.05 5.69
CA GLU A 286 -10.60 14.01 6.91
C GLU A 286 -9.53 12.90 6.80
N ILE A 287 -8.27 13.24 7.01
CA ILE A 287 -7.14 12.32 6.82
C ILE A 287 -6.50 12.00 8.17
N ALA A 288 -6.54 10.73 8.57
CA ALA A 288 -6.01 10.19 9.82
C ALA A 288 -4.90 9.16 9.55
N LEU A 289 -3.77 9.61 8.98
CA LEU A 289 -2.58 8.77 8.86
C LEU A 289 -1.87 8.63 10.21
N ASP A 290 -1.04 7.59 10.37
CA ASP A 290 -0.27 7.42 11.60
C ASP A 290 0.57 8.66 11.93
N ASN A 291 0.93 8.82 13.21
CA ASN A 291 1.69 9.96 13.69
C ASN A 291 3.09 10.10 13.06
N ASP A 292 3.57 9.06 12.34
CA ASP A 292 4.81 9.15 11.56
C ASP A 292 4.68 10.10 10.35
N SER A 293 3.47 10.51 9.96
CA SER A 293 3.24 11.51 8.91
C SER A 293 3.88 12.88 9.18
N PHE A 294 4.26 13.17 10.43
CA PHE A 294 4.92 14.41 10.84
C PHE A 294 6.45 14.32 10.87
N THR A 295 6.97 13.09 10.93
CA THR A 295 8.41 12.81 11.16
C THR A 295 9.05 12.01 10.02
N ASN A 296 8.26 11.29 9.23
CA ASN A 296 8.67 10.48 8.09
C ASN A 296 8.48 11.26 6.79
N PRO A 297 9.57 11.68 6.11
CA PRO A 297 9.48 12.47 4.88
C PRO A 297 8.73 11.75 3.75
N HIS A 298 8.75 10.41 3.72
CA HIS A 298 8.05 9.64 2.70
C HIS A 298 6.53 9.70 2.88
N VAL A 299 6.06 9.65 4.13
CA VAL A 299 4.63 9.75 4.46
C VAL A 299 4.16 11.19 4.25
N ALA A 300 4.92 12.18 4.72
CA ALA A 300 4.62 13.59 4.50
C ALA A 300 4.51 13.94 3.00
N ARG A 301 5.45 13.44 2.18
CA ARG A 301 5.42 13.61 0.72
C ARG A 301 4.20 12.94 0.09
N ALA A 302 3.82 11.75 0.54
CA ALA A 302 2.66 11.03 0.01
C ALA A 302 1.36 11.75 0.36
N LEU A 303 1.22 12.26 1.60
CA LEU A 303 0.10 13.08 2.01
C LEU A 303 0.01 14.37 1.18
N ALA A 304 1.12 15.07 0.98
CA ALA A 304 1.16 16.25 0.11
C ALA A 304 0.74 15.95 -1.33
N ALA A 305 1.12 14.80 -1.88
CA ALA A 305 0.70 14.37 -3.21
C ALA A 305 -0.82 14.10 -3.28
N LEU A 306 -1.40 13.50 -2.23
CA LEU A 306 -2.85 13.31 -2.12
C LEU A 306 -3.59 14.65 -2.06
N LEU A 307 -3.12 15.59 -1.22
CA LEU A 307 -3.68 16.93 -1.10
C LEU A 307 -3.69 17.67 -2.45
N ARG A 308 -2.59 17.56 -3.20
CA ARG A 308 -2.50 18.13 -4.55
C ARG A 308 -3.59 17.60 -5.47
N ILE A 309 -3.76 16.27 -5.52
CA ILE A 309 -4.79 15.64 -6.36
C ILE A 309 -6.19 16.10 -5.93
N ARG A 310 -6.43 16.20 -4.62
CA ARG A 310 -7.70 16.69 -4.06
C ARG A 310 -8.00 18.14 -4.46
N TYR A 311 -7.00 19.03 -4.45
CA TYR A 311 -7.17 20.41 -4.89
C TYR A 311 -7.38 20.54 -6.39
N SER A 312 -6.69 19.71 -7.19
CA SER A 312 -6.94 19.64 -8.63
C SER A 312 -8.36 19.15 -8.94
N ASP A 313 -8.85 18.11 -8.26
CA ASP A 313 -10.21 17.60 -8.42
C ASP A 313 -11.26 18.64 -7.98
N ARG A 314 -10.99 19.37 -6.89
CA ARG A 314 -11.82 20.50 -6.43
C ARG A 314 -11.99 21.56 -7.50
N ALA A 315 -10.88 22.00 -8.10
CA ALA A 315 -10.91 23.00 -9.17
C ALA A 315 -11.61 22.48 -10.44
N ALA A 316 -11.44 21.20 -10.77
CA ALA A 316 -12.04 20.59 -11.96
C ALA A 316 -13.56 20.36 -11.84
N PHE A 317 -14.04 19.99 -10.65
CA PHE A 317 -15.45 19.64 -10.41
C PHE A 317 -16.25 20.72 -9.67
N GLY A 318 -15.61 21.81 -9.24
CA GLY A 318 -16.31 23.01 -8.73
C GLY A 318 -16.97 22.86 -7.36
N TYR A 319 -16.43 22.01 -6.48
CA TYR A 319 -16.91 21.84 -5.11
C TYR A 319 -16.04 22.61 -4.10
N ASP A 320 -16.53 22.85 -2.88
CA ASP A 320 -15.84 23.72 -1.91
C ASP A 320 -15.36 22.98 -0.64
N GLU A 321 -15.67 21.68 -0.52
CA GLU A 321 -15.40 20.96 0.72
C GLU A 321 -13.90 20.81 1.00
N ASP A 322 -13.53 21.32 2.17
CA ASP A 322 -12.17 21.41 2.67
C ASP A 322 -11.57 20.05 3.07
N VAL A 323 -10.27 20.05 3.30
CA VAL A 323 -9.52 18.89 3.80
C VAL A 323 -9.04 19.18 5.22
N ARG A 324 -9.26 18.22 6.13
CA ARG A 324 -8.74 18.27 7.49
C ARG A 324 -7.79 17.11 7.75
N ILE A 325 -6.77 17.37 8.55
CA ILE A 325 -5.82 16.36 8.99
C ILE A 325 -6.10 16.09 10.45
N ILE A 326 -6.54 14.88 10.74
CA ILE A 326 -6.82 14.44 12.10
C ILE A 326 -5.48 14.18 12.80
N SER A 327 -5.31 14.75 13.98
CA SER A 327 -4.16 14.56 14.86
C SER A 327 -4.64 14.16 16.25
N TRP A 328 -3.76 13.55 17.02
CA TRP A 328 -3.97 13.16 18.41
C TRP A 328 -2.63 13.19 19.14
N ASP A 329 -2.62 12.74 20.40
CA ASP A 329 -1.40 12.64 21.20
C ASP A 329 -0.28 11.90 20.45
N ARG A 330 0.89 12.54 20.35
CA ARG A 330 2.05 12.06 19.58
C ARG A 330 2.66 10.77 20.12
N SER A 331 2.39 10.42 21.37
CA SER A 331 2.86 9.19 21.99
C SER A 331 2.13 7.94 21.45
N VAL A 332 0.94 8.12 20.87
CA VAL A 332 0.11 7.04 20.34
C VAL A 332 0.30 6.91 18.83
N LYS A 333 0.55 5.70 18.34
CA LYS A 333 0.96 5.46 16.95
C LYS A 333 -0.17 5.72 15.94
N GLY A 334 -1.27 4.99 16.07
CA GLY A 334 -2.39 5.01 15.12
C GLY A 334 -3.68 5.57 15.71
N ILE A 335 -4.60 5.97 14.82
CA ILE A 335 -5.92 6.48 15.23
C ILE A 335 -6.75 5.42 15.95
N ASP A 336 -6.59 4.13 15.60
CA ASP A 336 -7.26 3.03 16.27
C ASP A 336 -6.85 2.93 17.73
N ASP A 337 -5.55 2.99 18.01
CA ASP A 337 -5.02 3.00 19.38
C ASP A 337 -5.50 4.24 20.14
N ALA A 338 -5.50 5.41 19.50
CA ALA A 338 -5.93 6.67 20.12
C ALA A 338 -7.41 6.64 20.52
N LEU A 339 -8.27 6.14 19.63
CA LEU A 339 -9.71 6.01 19.91
C LEU A 339 -10.00 4.95 20.97
N LEU A 340 -9.27 3.82 20.96
CA LEU A 340 -9.39 2.78 21.98
C LEU A 340 -9.00 3.30 23.38
N ALA A 341 -7.99 4.16 23.46
CA ALA A 341 -7.55 4.79 24.70
C ALA A 341 -8.33 6.07 25.06
N GLY A 342 -9.31 6.49 24.24
CA GLY A 342 -10.16 7.64 24.52
C GLY A 342 -9.46 8.99 24.38
N HIS A 343 -8.38 9.08 23.60
CA HIS A 343 -7.74 10.36 23.31
C HIS A 343 -8.67 11.27 22.50
N ARG A 344 -8.56 12.57 22.77
CA ARG A 344 -9.26 13.59 21.98
C ARG A 344 -8.59 13.73 20.61
N LEU A 345 -9.42 13.78 19.57
CA LEU A 345 -8.97 14.10 18.21
C LEU A 345 -8.94 15.62 18.00
N GLU A 346 -7.89 16.08 17.33
CA GLU A 346 -7.70 17.45 16.87
C GLU A 346 -7.78 17.49 15.35
N TYR A 347 -8.31 18.58 14.80
CA TYR A 347 -8.56 18.71 13.36
C TYR A 347 -7.75 19.89 12.82
N LEU A 348 -6.63 19.58 12.19
CA LEU A 348 -5.71 20.56 11.63
C LEU A 348 -6.12 20.93 10.21
N THR A 349 -5.99 22.21 9.87
CA THR A 349 -5.88 22.66 8.48
C THR A 349 -4.58 22.15 7.86
N VAL A 350 -4.49 22.18 6.53
CA VAL A 350 -3.23 21.86 5.83
C VAL A 350 -2.09 22.80 6.22
N ALA A 351 -2.39 24.08 6.46
CA ALA A 351 -1.40 25.06 6.91
C ALA A 351 -0.87 24.75 8.33
N GLU A 352 -1.74 24.35 9.26
CA GLU A 352 -1.34 23.93 10.61
C GLU A 352 -0.54 22.63 10.59
N TRP A 353 -0.93 21.67 9.76
CA TRP A 353 -0.16 20.45 9.55
C TRP A 353 1.25 20.75 9.05
N LEU A 354 1.40 21.59 8.02
CA LEU A 354 2.70 22.01 7.49
C LEU A 354 3.57 22.67 8.58
N LYS A 355 2.98 23.51 9.44
CA LYS A 355 3.67 24.12 10.59
C LYS A 355 4.13 23.08 11.61
N GLY A 356 3.42 21.96 11.76
CA GLY A 356 3.77 20.86 12.65
C GLY A 356 4.86 19.91 12.13
N LEU A 357 5.28 20.03 10.87
CA LEU A 357 6.28 19.13 10.28
C LEU A 357 7.71 19.41 10.79
N THR A 358 8.52 18.36 10.85
CA THR A 358 9.98 18.50 10.95
C THR A 358 10.53 19.24 9.72
N PRO A 359 11.69 19.95 9.81
CA PRO A 359 12.22 20.72 8.67
C PRO A 359 12.36 19.90 7.38
N LYS A 360 12.86 18.66 7.50
CA LYS A 360 12.97 17.74 6.37
C LYS A 360 11.60 17.34 5.80
N CYS A 361 10.61 17.04 6.64
CA CYS A 361 9.28 16.70 6.14
C CYS A 361 8.62 17.90 5.45
N PHE A 362 8.78 19.10 6.00
CA PHE A 362 8.28 20.34 5.43
C PHE A 362 8.84 20.59 4.02
N GLU A 363 10.15 20.46 3.83
CA GLU A 363 10.79 20.64 2.51
C GLU A 363 10.17 19.70 1.45
N TRP A 364 10.02 18.42 1.78
CA TRP A 364 9.47 17.42 0.86
C TRP A 364 7.98 17.63 0.58
N ALA A 365 7.19 17.97 1.60
CA ALA A 365 5.77 18.26 1.44
C ALA A 365 5.55 19.55 0.63
N ASN A 366 6.29 20.62 0.97
CA ASN A 366 6.18 21.91 0.31
C ASN A 366 6.57 21.84 -1.17
N HIS A 367 7.63 21.09 -1.52
CA HIS A 367 7.98 20.88 -2.93
C HIS A 367 6.85 20.21 -3.73
N GLN A 368 6.12 19.26 -3.13
CA GLN A 368 4.99 18.63 -3.81
C GLN A 368 3.82 19.59 -4.00
N LEU A 369 3.51 20.43 -2.99
CA LEU A 369 2.42 21.40 -3.08
C LEU A 369 2.75 22.59 -3.98
N ALA A 370 3.95 23.15 -3.91
CA ALA A 370 4.36 24.31 -4.72
C ALA A 370 4.37 24.02 -6.23
N SER A 371 4.60 22.76 -6.63
CA SER A 371 4.49 22.36 -8.05
C SER A 371 3.09 22.57 -8.64
N PHE A 372 2.05 22.52 -7.80
CA PHE A 372 0.67 22.79 -8.19
C PHE A 372 0.41 24.28 -8.45
N ASP A 373 0.90 25.14 -7.56
CA ASP A 373 0.71 26.58 -7.71
C ASP A 373 1.38 27.09 -9.00
N SER A 374 2.55 26.55 -9.38
CA SER A 374 3.19 26.88 -10.65
C SER A 374 2.44 26.39 -11.89
N GLU A 375 1.73 25.26 -11.80
CA GLU A 375 0.93 24.71 -12.90
C GLU A 375 -0.38 25.49 -13.12
N GLN A 376 -1.00 26.00 -12.04
CA GLN A 376 -2.23 26.81 -12.16
C GLN A 376 -1.98 28.28 -12.54
N THR A 377 -0.82 28.84 -12.19
CA THR A 377 -0.50 30.27 -12.42
C THR A 377 0.30 30.55 -13.70
N GLY A 378 0.53 29.55 -14.55
CA GLY A 378 1.33 29.71 -15.76
C GLY A 378 2.78 30.15 -15.48
N GLY A 379 3.37 29.64 -14.39
CA GLY A 379 4.77 29.95 -14.03
C GLY A 379 4.98 31.21 -13.19
N ARG A 380 3.93 31.86 -12.68
CA ARG A 380 4.07 32.90 -11.64
C ARG A 380 3.96 32.27 -10.25
N GLN A 381 5.09 32.03 -9.58
CA GLN A 381 5.11 31.59 -8.17
C GLN A 381 4.24 32.52 -7.29
N THR A 382 3.02 32.12 -7.00
CA THR A 382 2.26 32.64 -5.85
C THR A 382 2.65 31.79 -4.66
N ALA A 383 3.50 32.32 -3.79
CA ALA A 383 3.86 31.69 -2.53
C ALA A 383 2.64 31.69 -1.59
N VAL A 384 1.69 30.76 -1.79
CA VAL A 384 0.51 30.63 -0.92
C VAL A 384 0.87 29.93 0.40
N TRP A 385 1.94 29.12 0.38
CA TRP A 385 2.38 28.36 1.56
C TRP A 385 3.55 29.08 2.24
N ALA A 386 3.20 30.01 3.13
CA ALA A 386 4.14 30.89 3.83
C ALA A 386 5.36 30.16 4.42
N SER A 387 6.54 30.73 4.16
CA SER A 387 7.82 30.32 4.74
C SER A 387 7.80 30.41 6.26
N ARG A 388 8.33 29.39 6.95
CA ARG A 388 8.75 29.52 8.36
C ARG A 388 9.78 30.65 8.43
N THR A 389 9.39 31.82 8.90
CA THR A 389 10.32 32.87 9.31
C THR A 389 11.07 32.35 10.53
N THR A 390 12.33 31.97 10.33
CA THR A 390 13.29 31.81 11.42
C THR A 390 13.55 33.21 11.99
N SER A 391 12.90 33.52 13.11
CA SER A 391 13.25 34.69 13.91
C SER A 391 14.67 34.52 14.42
N ARG A 392 15.63 35.11 13.71
CA ARG A 392 17.00 35.27 14.16
C ARG A 392 16.96 36.38 15.22
N THR A 393 16.90 36.00 16.49
CA THR A 393 17.09 36.93 17.61
C THR A 393 18.52 37.48 17.52
N SER A 394 18.61 38.77 17.21
CA SER A 394 19.80 39.59 17.43
C SER A 394 19.89 39.94 18.92
N ARG A 395 20.94 39.46 19.59
CA ARG A 395 21.80 40.24 20.49
C ARG A 395 23.05 39.43 20.82
#